data_AF-A0A947DQ64-F1
#
_entry.id   AF-A0A947DQ64-F1
#
_cell.length_a   1.000
_cell.length_b   1.000
_cell.length_c   1.000
_cell.angle_alpha   90.00
_cell.angle_beta   90.00
_cell.angle_gamma   90.00
#
_symmetry.space_group_name_H-M   'P 1'
#
loop_
_entity.id
_entity.type
_entity.pdbx_description
1 polymer ?
#
loop_
_entity_poly.entity_id
_entity_poly.type
_entity_poly.pdbx_seq_one_letter_code
_entity_poly.pdbx_strand_id
1 'polypeptide(L)'
;MVELVNLPIKVILTGQDADNHELPAYDGLSSLAGLSLAATLITHYAATGRIRRRGHFDSRARVRLQSVKPGSVLFGLVIEFVASNPFILGVGGTLVGGVASSALYDLIKLIVKKNIGHSHEPQTQAVAVLSSQRGGDLEALADATEPGLRQAHAIIRNGADRMEIIGKKDQPISIFDGATKDYISQSIVDDEVIVKDVSVAAFNANSGHGRVFDHELGRTVAIYIPEHSQKAFKSVLGWGLNEYAKGTSQTISVKFSRILAWDGRPKKYIILDAEIPEN
;
A
#
# COMPACT_ATOMS: atom_id res chain seq x y z
N MET A 1 2.83 -30.05 -10.44
CA MET A 1 3.89 -29.19 -11.01
C MET A 1 3.75 -27.83 -10.34
N VAL A 2 4.77 -27.35 -9.63
CA VAL A 2 4.72 -26.04 -8.97
C VAL A 2 5.14 -24.99 -10.00
N GLU A 3 4.19 -24.17 -10.45
CA GLU A 3 4.50 -23.06 -11.35
C GLU A 3 5.13 -21.93 -10.52
N LEU A 4 6.35 -21.53 -10.89
CA LEU A 4 7.06 -20.39 -10.29
C LEU A 4 6.79 -19.17 -11.16
N VAL A 5 6.16 -18.15 -10.58
CA VAL A 5 5.96 -16.89 -11.28
C VAL A 5 7.13 -15.97 -10.96
N ASN A 6 7.82 -15.54 -12.01
CA ASN A 6 8.95 -14.62 -11.93
C ASN A 6 8.53 -13.25 -12.48
N LEU A 7 8.59 -12.23 -11.62
CA LEU A 7 8.30 -10.84 -11.98
C LEU A 7 9.59 -10.01 -11.88
N PRO A 8 10.24 -9.68 -13.01
CA PRO A 8 11.37 -8.78 -13.02
C PRO A 8 10.89 -7.33 -12.85
N ILE A 9 11.50 -6.63 -11.91
CA ILE A 9 11.34 -5.19 -11.67
C ILE A 9 12.71 -4.55 -11.85
N LYS A 10 12.78 -3.53 -12.69
CA LYS A 10 13.97 -2.70 -12.87
C LYS A 10 13.77 -1.41 -12.07
N VAL A 11 14.82 -0.98 -11.38
CA VAL A 11 14.88 0.31 -10.73
C VAL A 11 15.89 1.16 -11.48
N ILE A 12 15.45 2.32 -11.97
CA ILE A 12 16.29 3.29 -12.66
C ILE A 12 16.37 4.55 -11.80
N LEU A 13 17.59 5.03 -11.56
CA LEU A 13 17.84 6.27 -10.84
C LEU A 13 18.44 7.29 -11.81
N THR A 14 17.96 8.52 -11.76
CA THR A 14 18.42 9.62 -12.62
C THR A 14 18.53 10.93 -11.84
N GLY A 15 19.41 11.82 -12.33
CA GLY A 15 19.75 13.10 -11.70
C GLY A 15 20.89 12.98 -10.70
N GLN A 16 21.56 14.10 -10.42
CA GLN A 16 22.67 14.20 -9.47
C GLN A 16 23.79 13.18 -9.74
N ASP A 17 24.34 12.56 -8.68
CA ASP A 17 25.41 11.57 -8.76
C ASP A 17 25.03 10.35 -9.63
N ALA A 18 23.73 10.03 -9.73
CA ALA A 18 23.24 8.93 -10.55
C ALA A 18 23.57 9.11 -12.04
N ASP A 19 23.64 10.35 -12.54
CA ASP A 19 24.02 10.64 -13.94
C ASP A 19 25.50 10.33 -14.20
N ASN A 20 26.33 10.35 -13.15
CA ASN A 20 27.73 9.93 -13.19
C ASN A 20 27.90 8.42 -12.95
N HIS A 21 26.81 7.66 -12.86
CA HIS A 21 26.78 6.24 -12.49
C HIS A 21 27.27 5.96 -11.07
N GLU A 22 27.16 6.96 -10.19
CA GLU A 22 27.55 6.87 -8.78
C GLU A 22 26.33 7.09 -7.90
N LEU A 23 26.37 6.58 -6.66
CA LEU A 23 25.36 6.89 -5.65
C LEU A 23 26.03 6.94 -4.28
N PRO A 24 25.55 7.80 -3.37
CA PRO A 24 25.86 7.68 -1.95
C PRO A 24 25.53 6.27 -1.46
N ALA A 25 26.56 5.55 -1.00
CA ALA A 25 26.47 4.12 -0.72
C ALA A 25 25.38 3.80 0.32
N TYR A 26 25.32 4.58 1.39
CA TYR A 26 24.34 4.38 2.46
C TYR A 26 22.90 4.62 1.97
N ASP A 27 22.64 5.74 1.29
CA ASP A 27 21.31 6.11 0.83
C ASP A 27 20.84 5.20 -0.31
N GLY A 28 21.73 4.85 -1.25
CA GLY A 28 21.42 3.92 -2.33
C GLY A 28 21.04 2.53 -1.81
N LEU A 29 21.85 1.97 -0.91
CA LEU A 29 21.56 0.67 -0.29
C LEU A 29 20.31 0.72 0.59
N SER A 30 20.12 1.79 1.36
CA SER A 30 18.92 1.98 2.18
C SER A 30 17.67 2.05 1.32
N SER A 31 17.72 2.79 0.22
CA SER A 31 16.60 2.91 -0.72
C SER A 31 16.20 1.55 -1.32
N LEU A 32 17.19 0.74 -1.72
CA LEU A 32 16.94 -0.60 -2.23
C LEU A 32 16.42 -1.55 -1.16
N ALA A 33 16.95 -1.48 0.06
CA ALA A 33 16.47 -2.27 1.19
C ALA A 33 15.00 -1.95 1.50
N GLY A 34 14.64 -0.67 1.51
CA GLY A 34 13.27 -0.20 1.71
C GLY A 34 12.32 -0.70 0.62
N LEU A 35 12.72 -0.58 -0.65
CA LEU A 35 11.92 -1.07 -1.78
C LEU A 35 11.76 -2.59 -1.75
N SER A 36 12.84 -3.33 -1.45
CA SER A 36 12.82 -4.79 -1.31
C SER A 36 11.91 -5.23 -0.16
N LEU A 37 11.92 -4.52 0.96
CA LEU A 37 11.02 -4.79 2.09
C LEU A 37 9.56 -4.57 1.67
N ALA A 38 9.24 -3.45 1.02
CA ALA A 38 7.89 -3.16 0.54
C ALA A 38 7.40 -4.24 -0.44
N ALA A 39 8.22 -4.60 -1.43
CA ALA A 39 7.92 -5.67 -2.38
C ALA A 39 7.70 -7.02 -1.69
N THR A 40 8.50 -7.33 -0.65
CA THR A 40 8.38 -8.58 0.11
C THR A 40 7.06 -8.66 0.86
N LEU A 41 6.64 -7.57 1.50
CA LEU A 41 5.36 -7.51 2.23
C LEU A 41 4.16 -7.71 1.29
N ILE A 42 4.18 -7.04 0.14
CA ILE A 42 3.12 -7.16 -0.88
C ILE A 42 3.07 -8.59 -1.43
N THR A 43 4.23 -9.16 -1.76
CA THR A 43 4.32 -10.53 -2.29
C THR A 43 3.87 -11.57 -1.25
N HIS A 44 4.24 -11.38 0.02
CA HIS A 44 3.80 -12.25 1.10
C HIS A 44 2.27 -12.24 1.26
N TYR A 45 1.66 -11.06 1.18
CA TYR A 45 0.21 -10.93 1.21
C TYR A 45 -0.43 -11.59 -0.01
N ALA A 46 0.09 -11.37 -1.22
CA ALA A 46 -0.43 -12.00 -2.43
C ALA A 46 -0.38 -13.54 -2.37
N ALA A 47 0.64 -14.10 -1.72
CA ALA A 47 0.79 -15.54 -1.55
C ALA A 47 -0.11 -16.11 -0.43
N THR A 48 -0.24 -15.42 0.70
CA THR A 48 -0.83 -15.99 1.94
C THR A 48 -2.16 -15.37 2.37
N GLY A 49 -2.49 -14.17 1.89
CA GLY A 49 -3.60 -13.35 2.35
C GLY A 49 -3.42 -12.78 3.75
N ARG A 50 -2.22 -12.86 4.33
CA ARG A 50 -1.90 -12.36 5.67
C ARG A 50 -1.00 -11.14 5.60
N ILE A 51 -1.38 -10.08 6.32
CA ILE A 51 -0.58 -8.87 6.44
C ILE A 51 0.46 -9.10 7.53
N ARG A 52 1.72 -8.77 7.23
CA ARG A 52 2.81 -8.74 8.21
C ARG A 52 3.44 -7.37 8.23
N ARG A 53 4.09 -7.02 9.33
CA ARG A 53 4.90 -5.80 9.48
C ARG A 53 6.38 -6.10 9.66
N ARG A 54 6.73 -7.25 10.27
CA ARG A 54 8.10 -7.74 10.53
C ARG A 54 8.12 -9.29 10.63
N GLY A 55 9.30 -9.91 10.56
CA GLY A 55 9.53 -11.32 10.88
C GLY A 55 9.84 -12.23 9.68
N HIS A 56 9.91 -13.54 9.92
CA HIS A 56 10.21 -14.55 8.89
C HIS A 56 9.10 -14.60 7.82
N PHE A 57 9.47 -14.32 6.56
CA PHE A 57 8.55 -14.38 5.43
C PHE A 57 8.37 -15.84 4.96
N ASP A 58 7.17 -16.15 4.46
CA ASP A 58 6.86 -17.49 3.97
C ASP A 58 7.77 -17.86 2.78
N SER A 59 8.33 -19.07 2.81
CA SER A 59 9.24 -19.57 1.77
C SER A 59 8.64 -19.58 0.35
N ARG A 60 7.31 -19.48 0.23
CA ARG A 60 6.54 -19.43 -1.02
C ARG A 60 6.56 -18.05 -1.69
N ALA A 61 7.04 -17.01 -1.03
CA ALA A 61 7.19 -15.65 -1.57
C ALA A 61 8.60 -15.15 -1.30
N ARG A 62 9.38 -14.86 -2.35
CA ARG A 62 10.78 -14.43 -2.24
C ARG A 62 11.03 -13.23 -3.14
N VAL A 63 11.74 -12.25 -2.61
CA VAL A 63 12.27 -11.13 -3.39
C VAL A 63 13.78 -11.25 -3.39
N ARG A 64 14.37 -11.24 -4.59
CA ARG A 64 15.82 -11.39 -4.79
C ARG A 64 16.37 -10.18 -5.52
N LEU A 65 17.54 -9.73 -5.11
CA LEU A 65 18.33 -8.77 -5.86
C LEU A 65 19.13 -9.52 -6.93
N GLN A 66 19.02 -9.10 -8.18
CA GLN A 66 19.84 -9.57 -9.29
C GLN A 66 21.10 -8.73 -9.45
N SER A 67 22.13 -9.30 -10.09
CA SER A 67 23.39 -8.59 -10.33
C SER A 67 23.16 -7.32 -11.13
N VAL A 68 23.70 -6.22 -10.63
CA VAL A 68 23.83 -4.94 -11.35
C VAL A 68 24.66 -5.15 -12.62
N LYS A 69 24.23 -4.55 -13.74
CA LYS A 69 25.06 -4.54 -14.95
C LYS A 69 26.25 -3.59 -14.71
N PRO A 70 27.47 -3.93 -15.18
CA PRO A 70 28.63 -3.05 -15.06
C PRO A 70 28.34 -1.66 -15.64
N GLY A 71 28.68 -0.60 -14.89
CA GLY A 71 28.44 0.79 -15.32
C GLY A 71 26.98 1.23 -15.27
N SER A 72 26.11 0.57 -14.49
CA SER A 72 24.71 0.97 -14.37
C SER A 72 24.28 1.04 -12.91
N VAL A 73 23.46 2.03 -12.58
CA VAL A 73 22.71 2.15 -11.32
C VAL A 73 21.38 1.37 -11.42
N LEU A 74 21.31 0.41 -12.34
CA LEU A 74 20.13 -0.38 -12.62
C LEU A 74 20.08 -1.58 -11.69
N PHE A 75 19.21 -1.52 -10.69
CA PHE A 75 18.99 -2.65 -9.81
C PHE A 75 17.86 -3.53 -10.35
N GLY A 76 18.13 -4.82 -10.49
CA GLY A 76 17.11 -5.82 -10.82
C GLY A 76 16.56 -6.44 -9.55
N LEU A 77 15.24 -6.37 -9.36
CA LEU A 77 14.53 -7.15 -8.36
C LEU A 77 13.75 -8.26 -9.06
N VAL A 78 13.91 -9.49 -8.59
CA VAL A 78 13.11 -10.63 -9.03
C VAL A 78 12.21 -11.06 -7.89
N ILE A 79 10.91 -10.99 -8.14
CA ILE A 79 9.89 -11.49 -7.24
C ILE A 79 9.49 -12.88 -7.70
N GLU A 80 9.69 -13.87 -6.83
CA GLU A 80 9.30 -15.26 -7.03
C GLU A 80 8.15 -15.60 -6.09
N PHE A 81 7.08 -16.17 -6.63
CA PHE A 81 6.07 -16.83 -5.79
C PHE A 81 5.64 -18.18 -6.36
N VAL A 82 5.25 -19.06 -5.44
CA VAL A 82 4.74 -20.40 -5.73
C VAL A 82 3.27 -20.31 -6.13
N ALA A 83 2.96 -20.55 -7.41
CA ALA A 83 1.64 -20.35 -8.00
C ALA A 83 0.70 -21.57 -7.88
N SER A 84 1.06 -22.60 -7.12
CA SER A 84 0.20 -23.78 -6.96
C SER A 84 -1.12 -23.48 -6.21
N ASN A 85 -1.21 -22.41 -5.40
CA ASN A 85 -2.47 -21.84 -4.90
C ASN A 85 -2.27 -20.46 -4.21
N PRO A 86 -1.84 -19.40 -4.92
CA PRO A 86 -1.61 -18.09 -4.32
C PRO A 86 -2.96 -17.45 -3.96
N PHE A 87 -3.04 -16.89 -2.76
CA PHE A 87 -4.26 -16.27 -2.24
C PHE A 87 -4.90 -15.28 -3.24
N ILE A 88 -4.08 -14.47 -3.92
CA ILE A 88 -4.56 -13.48 -4.91
C ILE A 88 -5.33 -14.11 -6.09
N LEU A 89 -5.01 -15.34 -6.49
CA LEU A 89 -5.74 -16.05 -7.55
C LEU A 89 -7.02 -16.71 -7.00
N GLY A 90 -6.99 -17.18 -5.76
CA GLY A 90 -8.14 -17.77 -5.09
C GLY A 90 -9.30 -16.79 -4.91
N VAL A 91 -9.02 -15.49 -4.76
CA VAL A 91 -10.03 -14.43 -4.66
C VAL A 91 -10.66 -14.10 -6.03
N GLY A 92 -9.89 -14.22 -7.12
CA GLY A 92 -10.36 -13.88 -8.48
C GLY A 92 -10.91 -15.06 -9.30
N GLY A 93 -10.88 -16.29 -8.78
CA GLY A 93 -11.42 -17.49 -9.44
C GLY A 93 -10.71 -17.93 -10.73
N THR A 94 -9.58 -17.32 -11.10
CA THR A 94 -8.90 -17.60 -12.38
C THR A 94 -7.56 -18.30 -12.15
N LEU A 95 -7.45 -19.57 -12.56
CA LEU A 95 -6.25 -20.42 -12.42
C LEU A 95 -5.47 -20.54 -13.75
N VAL A 96 -5.04 -19.41 -14.33
CA VAL A 96 -4.19 -19.41 -15.53
C VAL A 96 -2.88 -18.70 -15.21
N GLY A 97 -1.74 -19.39 -15.36
CA GLY A 97 -0.41 -18.97 -14.89
C GLY A 97 0.05 -17.56 -15.31
N GLY A 98 -0.43 -17.04 -16.44
CA GLY A 98 -0.17 -15.66 -16.88
C GLY A 98 -0.85 -14.58 -16.03
N VAL A 99 -2.04 -14.87 -15.49
CA VAL A 99 -2.89 -13.95 -14.71
C VAL A 99 -2.30 -13.64 -13.34
N ALA A 100 -1.54 -14.58 -12.78
CA ALA A 100 -0.92 -14.44 -11.48
C ALA A 100 0.14 -13.32 -11.47
N SER A 101 0.91 -13.22 -12.56
CA SER A 101 1.93 -12.18 -12.72
C SER A 101 1.32 -10.78 -12.91
N SER A 102 0.24 -10.66 -13.69
CA SER A 102 -0.45 -9.39 -13.91
C SER A 102 -1.21 -8.92 -12.66
N ALA A 103 -1.84 -9.83 -11.92
CA ALA A 103 -2.53 -9.51 -10.67
C ALA A 103 -1.55 -9.03 -9.59
N LEU A 104 -0.39 -9.69 -9.44
CA LEU A 104 0.64 -9.23 -8.51
C LEU A 104 1.18 -7.85 -8.91
N TYR A 105 1.40 -7.63 -10.21
CA TYR A 105 1.87 -6.36 -10.73
C TYR A 105 0.90 -5.20 -10.45
N ASP A 106 -0.38 -5.43 -10.69
CA ASP A 106 -1.46 -4.49 -10.42
C ASP A 106 -1.61 -4.23 -8.91
N LEU A 107 -1.46 -5.26 -8.07
CA LEU A 107 -1.45 -5.09 -6.62
C LEU A 107 -0.26 -4.24 -6.13
N ILE A 108 0.94 -4.48 -6.66
CA ILE A 108 2.13 -3.66 -6.34
C ILE A 108 1.86 -2.21 -6.73
N LYS A 109 1.36 -1.95 -7.94
CA LYS A 109 1.00 -0.61 -8.39
C LYS A 109 -0.01 0.05 -7.48
N LEU A 110 -1.08 -0.66 -7.13
CA LEU A 110 -2.14 -0.15 -6.27
C LEU A 110 -1.59 0.28 -4.90
N ILE A 111 -0.82 -0.58 -4.24
CA ILE A 111 -0.29 -0.31 -2.90
C ILE A 111 0.77 0.80 -2.93
N VAL A 112 1.68 0.78 -3.91
CA VAL A 112 2.72 1.80 -4.03
C VAL A 112 2.10 3.17 -4.30
N LYS A 113 1.19 3.27 -5.27
CA LYS A 113 0.53 4.54 -5.62
C LYS A 113 -0.26 5.12 -4.46
N LYS A 114 -0.94 4.27 -3.70
CA LYS A 114 -1.70 4.68 -2.51
C LYS A 114 -0.83 5.32 -1.43
N ASN A 115 0.37 4.79 -1.21
CA ASN A 115 1.32 5.34 -0.23
C ASN A 115 1.97 6.66 -0.67
N ILE A 116 2.01 6.95 -1.96
CA ILE A 116 2.51 8.23 -2.50
C ILE A 116 1.37 9.22 -2.81
N GLY A 117 0.13 8.91 -2.42
CA GLY A 117 -1.02 9.82 -2.58
C GLY A 117 -1.63 9.85 -3.98
N HIS A 118 -1.29 8.89 -4.85
CA HIS A 118 -1.88 8.74 -6.18
C HIS A 118 -3.00 7.71 -6.18
N SER A 119 -4.06 7.96 -6.96
CA SER A 119 -5.12 6.97 -7.21
C SER A 119 -4.68 5.97 -8.27
N HIS A 120 -5.13 4.72 -8.11
CA HIS A 120 -4.95 3.65 -9.10
C HIS A 120 -6.20 2.80 -9.10
N GLU A 121 -6.89 2.78 -10.23
CA GLU A 121 -8.01 1.87 -10.45
C GLU A 121 -7.46 0.46 -10.74
N PRO A 122 -7.98 -0.59 -10.07
CA PRO A 122 -7.58 -1.97 -10.34
C PRO A 122 -7.71 -2.32 -11.83
N GLN A 123 -6.63 -2.78 -12.45
CA GLN A 123 -6.60 -3.18 -13.86
C GLN A 123 -6.96 -4.66 -14.06
N THR A 124 -6.83 -5.47 -13.00
CA THR A 124 -7.08 -6.90 -13.02
C THR A 124 -8.30 -7.25 -12.18
N GLN A 125 -9.09 -8.22 -12.64
CA GLN A 125 -10.28 -8.68 -11.93
C GLN A 125 -9.95 -9.18 -10.51
N ALA A 126 -8.83 -9.88 -10.34
CA ALA A 126 -8.38 -10.36 -9.03
C ALA A 126 -8.18 -9.20 -8.03
N VAL A 127 -7.53 -8.11 -8.45
CA VAL A 127 -7.31 -6.93 -7.60
C VAL A 127 -8.60 -6.12 -7.42
N ALA A 128 -9.47 -6.07 -8.42
CA ALA A 128 -10.78 -5.42 -8.31
C ALA A 128 -11.66 -6.11 -7.25
N VAL A 129 -11.75 -7.44 -7.28
CA VAL A 129 -12.47 -8.24 -6.28
C VAL A 129 -11.82 -8.11 -4.91
N LEU A 130 -10.49 -8.10 -4.85
CA LEU A 130 -9.77 -7.88 -3.60
C LEU A 130 -10.03 -6.49 -3.00
N SER A 131 -10.14 -5.46 -3.85
CA SER A 131 -10.48 -4.10 -3.44
C SER A 131 -11.89 -4.00 -2.87
N SER A 132 -12.87 -4.65 -3.51
CA SER A 132 -14.26 -4.63 -3.05
C SER A 132 -14.49 -5.50 -1.81
N GLN A 133 -13.93 -6.72 -1.77
CA GLN A 133 -14.19 -7.67 -0.70
C GLN A 133 -13.25 -7.49 0.51
N ARG A 134 -12.03 -6.99 0.28
CA ARG A 134 -10.97 -6.90 1.29
C ARG A 134 -10.26 -5.55 1.28
N GLY A 135 -10.98 -4.46 0.99
CA GLY A 135 -10.43 -3.11 1.00
C GLY A 135 -9.68 -2.75 2.29
N GLY A 136 -10.18 -3.20 3.45
CA GLY A 136 -9.52 -2.98 4.75
C GLY A 136 -8.16 -3.68 4.87
N ASP A 137 -7.97 -4.85 4.23
CA ASP A 137 -6.66 -5.50 4.17
C ASP A 137 -5.68 -4.70 3.33
N LEU A 138 -6.14 -4.11 2.22
CA LEU A 138 -5.31 -3.28 1.35
C LEU A 138 -4.89 -1.98 2.04
N GLU A 139 -5.72 -1.41 2.92
CA GLU A 139 -5.31 -0.30 3.78
C GLU A 139 -4.22 -0.70 4.77
N ALA A 140 -4.43 -1.82 5.47
CA ALA A 140 -3.45 -2.33 6.41
C ALA A 140 -2.12 -2.72 5.73
N LEU A 141 -2.16 -3.21 4.49
CA LEU A 141 -0.99 -3.50 3.68
C LEU A 141 -0.29 -2.21 3.22
N ALA A 142 -1.04 -1.17 2.85
CA ALA A 142 -0.47 0.14 2.54
C ALA A 142 0.27 0.71 3.76
N ASP A 143 -0.38 0.72 4.93
CA ASP A 143 0.22 1.15 6.20
C ASP A 143 1.48 0.33 6.57
N ALA A 144 1.45 -0.99 6.36
CA ALA A 144 2.60 -1.85 6.63
C ALA A 144 3.79 -1.60 5.69
N THR A 145 3.53 -1.18 4.45
CA THR A 145 4.55 -0.93 3.42
C THR A 145 5.08 0.50 3.43
N GLU A 146 4.34 1.44 4.03
CA GLU A 146 4.72 2.85 4.14
C GLU A 146 6.16 3.06 4.67
N PRO A 147 6.62 2.41 5.76
CA PRO A 147 7.98 2.62 6.26
C PRO A 147 9.06 2.19 5.26
N GLY A 148 8.84 1.06 4.56
CA GLY A 148 9.75 0.57 3.53
C GLY A 148 9.79 1.50 2.33
N LEU A 149 8.65 2.03 1.90
CA LEU A 149 8.58 3.01 0.82
C LEU A 149 9.17 4.36 1.24
N ARG A 150 9.01 4.80 2.49
CA ARG A 150 9.66 6.01 3.01
C ARG A 150 11.17 5.85 2.97
N GLN A 151 11.68 4.69 3.39
CA GLN A 151 13.10 4.37 3.27
C GLN A 151 13.55 4.29 1.80
N ALA A 152 12.70 3.80 0.90
CA ALA A 152 12.96 3.80 -0.54
C ALA A 152 13.20 5.21 -1.12
N HIS A 153 12.60 6.25 -0.53
CA HIS A 153 12.80 7.65 -0.91
C HIS A 153 14.07 8.29 -0.30
N ALA A 154 14.91 7.55 0.44
CA ALA A 154 16.13 8.09 1.06
C ALA A 154 17.06 8.76 0.03
N ILE A 155 17.31 8.09 -1.10
CA ILE A 155 18.18 8.57 -2.19
C ILE A 155 17.67 9.82 -2.92
N ILE A 156 16.37 10.10 -2.87
CA ILE A 156 15.78 11.23 -3.59
C ILE A 156 16.21 12.55 -2.92
N ARG A 157 16.78 13.50 -3.68
CA ARG A 157 17.48 14.70 -3.18
C ARG A 157 18.76 14.41 -2.37
N ASN A 158 19.27 13.19 -2.43
CA ASN A 158 20.51 12.79 -1.75
C ASN A 158 21.25 11.74 -2.60
N GLY A 159 21.54 12.07 -3.86
CA GLY A 159 22.21 11.21 -4.84
C GLY A 159 21.42 10.93 -6.11
N ALA A 160 20.09 11.13 -6.11
CA ALA A 160 19.26 11.09 -7.30
C ALA A 160 18.08 12.07 -7.18
N ASP A 161 17.60 12.62 -8.30
CA ASP A 161 16.37 13.44 -8.30
C ASP A 161 15.11 12.60 -8.51
N ARG A 162 15.25 11.45 -9.19
CA ARG A 162 14.14 10.60 -9.60
C ARG A 162 14.51 9.12 -9.53
N MET A 163 13.56 8.30 -9.06
CA MET A 163 13.62 6.84 -9.11
C MET A 163 12.42 6.31 -9.88
N GLU A 164 12.66 5.62 -10.98
CA GLU A 164 11.64 4.94 -11.76
C GLU A 164 11.62 3.45 -11.44
N ILE A 165 10.45 2.95 -11.06
CA ILE A 165 10.23 1.54 -10.83
C ILE A 165 9.48 1.00 -12.04
N ILE A 166 10.13 0.11 -12.78
CA ILE A 166 9.65 -0.37 -14.08
C ILE A 166 9.45 -1.88 -14.01
N GLY A 167 8.29 -2.35 -14.45
CA GLY A 167 7.95 -3.77 -14.52
C GLY A 167 8.31 -4.45 -15.83
N LYS A 168 7.67 -5.60 -16.04
CA LYS A 168 7.79 -6.37 -17.28
C LYS A 168 7.29 -5.54 -18.48
N LYS A 169 7.99 -5.65 -19.63
CA LYS A 169 7.72 -4.90 -20.88
C LYS A 169 7.80 -3.37 -20.72
N ASP A 170 8.69 -2.91 -19.85
CA ASP A 170 8.96 -1.49 -19.61
C ASP A 170 7.73 -0.66 -19.21
N GLN A 171 6.73 -1.30 -18.59
CA GLN A 171 5.60 -0.58 -18.02
C GLN A 171 6.03 0.12 -16.72
N PRO A 172 5.71 1.41 -16.50
CA PRO A 172 5.99 2.06 -15.23
C PRO A 172 5.06 1.52 -14.13
N ILE A 173 5.64 1.14 -12.98
CA ILE A 173 4.92 0.85 -11.74
C ILE A 173 4.60 2.16 -11.04
N SER A 174 5.67 2.91 -10.75
CA SER A 174 5.63 4.19 -10.04
C SER A 174 6.88 4.98 -10.33
N ILE A 175 6.79 6.29 -10.11
CA ILE A 175 7.91 7.22 -10.13
C ILE A 175 7.98 7.82 -8.74
N PHE A 176 9.17 7.82 -8.14
CA PHE A 176 9.46 8.55 -6.92
C PHE A 176 10.30 9.77 -7.25
N ASP A 177 9.88 10.91 -6.71
CA ASP A 177 10.52 12.22 -6.90
C ASP A 177 10.42 13.04 -5.61
N GLY A 178 10.85 14.30 -5.68
CA GLY A 178 10.79 15.21 -4.54
C GLY A 178 9.37 15.38 -3.98
N ALA A 179 8.34 15.42 -4.83
CA ALA A 179 6.97 15.61 -4.39
C ALA A 179 6.44 14.36 -3.67
N THR A 180 6.73 13.16 -4.18
CA THR A 180 6.36 11.91 -3.48
C THR A 180 7.16 11.72 -2.20
N LYS A 181 8.44 12.15 -2.16
CA LYS A 181 9.25 12.18 -0.93
C LYS A 181 8.63 13.09 0.12
N ASP A 182 8.27 14.32 -0.25
CA ASP A 182 7.63 15.25 0.68
C ASP A 182 6.30 14.68 1.16
N TYR A 183 5.50 14.09 0.26
CA TYR A 183 4.28 13.40 0.65
C TYR A 183 4.53 12.29 1.66
N ILE A 184 5.44 11.34 1.41
CA ILE A 184 5.61 10.18 2.32
C ILE A 184 6.37 10.49 3.62
N SER A 185 7.14 11.58 3.63
CA SER A 185 7.95 11.99 4.79
C SER A 185 7.22 12.97 5.72
N GLN A 186 6.34 13.82 5.18
CA GLN A 186 5.68 14.86 5.95
C GLN A 186 4.29 14.39 6.39
N SER A 187 4.16 14.16 7.70
CA SER A 187 2.88 13.86 8.35
C SER A 187 2.71 14.86 9.47
N ILE A 188 1.74 15.77 9.34
CA ILE A 188 1.37 16.66 10.43
C ILE A 188 0.30 15.91 11.21
N VAL A 189 0.61 15.54 12.45
CA VAL A 189 -0.40 15.04 13.38
C VAL A 189 -1.16 16.28 13.84
N ASP A 190 -2.41 16.37 13.43
CA ASP A 190 -3.35 17.37 13.86
C ASP A 190 -4.14 16.79 15.03
N ASP A 191 -3.77 17.24 16.24
CA ASP A 191 -4.38 16.83 17.50
C ASP A 191 -5.77 17.46 17.71
N GLU A 192 -6.24 18.29 16.77
CA GLU A 192 -7.63 18.75 16.76
C GLU A 192 -8.57 17.54 16.68
N VAL A 193 -9.44 17.45 17.69
CA VAL A 193 -10.43 16.38 17.78
C VAL A 193 -11.71 16.83 17.10
N ILE A 194 -12.08 16.11 16.04
CA ILE A 194 -13.21 16.45 15.19
C ILE A 194 -14.24 15.36 15.28
N VAL A 195 -15.50 15.76 15.35
CA VAL A 195 -16.66 14.85 15.27
C VAL A 195 -17.30 15.02 13.91
N LYS A 196 -17.53 13.92 13.21
CA LYS A 196 -18.13 13.94 11.88
C LYS A 196 -18.94 12.69 11.59
N ASP A 197 -20.00 12.88 10.83
CA ASP A 197 -20.77 11.77 10.30
C ASP A 197 -20.16 11.28 8.99
N VAL A 198 -19.85 9.99 8.93
CA VAL A 198 -19.17 9.36 7.79
C VAL A 198 -19.81 8.02 7.45
N SER A 199 -19.67 7.59 6.20
CA SER A 199 -20.09 6.25 5.77
C SER A 199 -18.88 5.31 5.73
N VAL A 200 -19.01 4.08 6.22
CA VAL A 200 -17.89 3.14 6.27
C VAL A 200 -17.78 2.38 4.96
N ALA A 201 -16.76 2.69 4.15
CA ALA A 201 -16.57 2.07 2.84
C ALA A 201 -15.82 0.74 2.91
N ALA A 202 -14.90 0.59 3.87
CA ALA A 202 -14.16 -0.66 4.09
C ALA A 202 -13.68 -0.74 5.55
N PHE A 203 -13.66 -1.93 6.13
CA PHE A 203 -13.13 -2.12 7.48
C PHE A 203 -12.56 -3.53 7.68
N ASN A 204 -11.38 -3.61 8.29
CA ASN A 204 -10.78 -4.85 8.76
C ASN A 204 -10.79 -4.87 10.29
N ALA A 205 -11.68 -5.69 10.84
CA ALA A 205 -11.86 -5.86 12.28
C ALA A 205 -10.63 -6.46 12.99
N ASN A 206 -9.73 -7.17 12.31
CA ASN A 206 -8.54 -7.75 12.93
C ASN A 206 -7.42 -6.72 13.12
N SER A 207 -7.30 -5.76 12.21
CA SER A 207 -6.19 -4.80 12.19
C SER A 207 -6.60 -3.38 12.64
N GLY A 208 -7.91 -3.08 12.64
CA GLY A 208 -8.44 -1.75 12.94
C GLY A 208 -8.27 -0.75 11.80
N HIS A 209 -7.92 -1.20 10.59
CA HIS A 209 -7.76 -0.35 9.41
C HIS A 209 -9.01 -0.36 8.54
N GLY A 210 -9.27 0.73 7.84
CA GLY A 210 -10.42 0.84 6.96
C GLY A 210 -10.43 2.11 6.11
N ARG A 211 -11.58 2.39 5.49
CA ARG A 211 -11.89 3.63 4.81
C ARG A 211 -13.26 4.12 5.21
N VAL A 212 -13.37 5.43 5.35
CA VAL A 212 -14.66 6.11 5.46
C VAL A 212 -14.82 7.07 4.30
N PHE A 213 -16.04 7.21 3.79
CA PHE A 213 -16.40 8.26 2.87
C PHE A 213 -16.69 9.52 3.65
N ASP A 214 -15.87 10.55 3.42
CA ASP A 214 -16.07 11.87 4.00
C ASP A 214 -16.90 12.70 3.02
N HIS A 215 -18.14 13.00 3.41
CA HIS A 215 -19.12 13.69 2.56
C HIS A 215 -18.74 15.11 2.22
N GLU A 216 -18.01 15.82 3.09
CA GLU A 216 -17.56 17.19 2.80
C GLU A 216 -16.37 17.20 1.85
N LEU A 217 -15.48 16.20 1.96
CA LEU A 217 -14.33 16.07 1.07
C LEU A 217 -14.67 15.40 -0.27
N GLY A 218 -15.85 14.79 -0.38
CA GLY A 218 -16.30 14.08 -1.57
C GLY A 218 -15.41 12.88 -1.94
N ARG A 219 -14.65 12.33 -0.97
CA ARG A 219 -13.74 11.21 -1.21
C ARG A 219 -13.61 10.31 0.00
N THR A 220 -13.12 9.09 -0.23
CA THR A 220 -12.78 8.19 0.87
C THR A 220 -11.43 8.56 1.51
N VAL A 221 -11.38 8.51 2.84
CA VAL A 221 -10.18 8.74 3.66
C VAL A 221 -9.87 7.46 4.44
N ALA A 222 -8.60 7.13 4.57
CA ALA A 222 -8.17 5.96 5.35
C ALA A 222 -8.44 6.19 6.84
N ILE A 223 -8.86 5.16 7.55
CA ILE A 223 -9.05 5.21 9.00
C ILE A 223 -8.16 4.19 9.70
N TYR A 224 -7.79 4.50 10.93
CA TYR A 224 -7.11 3.60 11.84
C TYR A 224 -7.70 3.71 13.24
N ILE A 225 -7.96 2.56 13.86
CA ILE A 225 -8.35 2.47 15.27
C ILE A 225 -7.18 1.90 16.08
N PRO A 226 -6.71 2.62 17.11
CA PRO A 226 -5.73 2.10 18.04
C PRO A 226 -6.16 0.79 18.71
N GLU A 227 -5.23 -0.14 18.90
CA GLU A 227 -5.52 -1.51 19.37
C GLU A 227 -6.30 -1.57 20.69
N HIS A 228 -6.06 -0.62 21.61
CA HIS A 228 -6.77 -0.53 22.89
C HIS A 228 -8.26 -0.16 22.72
N SER A 229 -8.59 0.63 21.70
CA SER A 229 -9.95 1.11 21.41
C SER A 229 -10.71 0.21 20.43
N GLN A 230 -10.00 -0.65 19.71
CA GLN A 230 -10.56 -1.52 18.69
C GLN A 230 -11.72 -2.39 19.17
N LYS A 231 -11.68 -2.92 20.41
CA LYS A 231 -12.76 -3.76 20.92
C LYS A 231 -14.08 -3.00 21.11
N ALA A 232 -14.00 -1.72 21.47
CA ALA A 232 -15.18 -0.90 21.72
C ALA A 232 -15.91 -0.54 20.40
N PHE A 233 -15.16 -0.20 19.36
CA PHE A 233 -15.73 0.40 18.14
C PHE A 233 -15.89 -0.55 16.95
N LYS A 234 -15.37 -1.79 17.05
CA LYS A 234 -15.48 -2.80 15.99
C LYS A 234 -16.93 -3.08 15.57
N SER A 235 -17.86 -3.14 16.53
CA SER A 235 -19.27 -3.39 16.27
C SER A 235 -19.91 -2.24 15.49
N VAL A 236 -19.61 -0.99 15.86
CA VAL A 236 -20.13 0.22 15.21
C VAL A 236 -19.65 0.33 13.77
N LEU A 237 -18.34 0.18 13.54
CA LEU A 237 -17.79 0.22 12.17
C LEU A 237 -18.22 -0.97 11.32
N GLY A 238 -18.35 -2.16 11.93
CA GLY A 238 -18.91 -3.32 11.25
C GLY A 238 -20.36 -3.11 10.83
N TRP A 239 -21.17 -2.48 11.70
CA TRP A 239 -22.54 -2.09 11.39
C TRP A 239 -22.59 -1.06 10.25
N GLY A 240 -21.77 0.00 10.32
CA GLY A 240 -21.70 1.01 9.26
C GLY A 240 -21.28 0.45 7.90
N LEU A 241 -20.37 -0.54 7.90
CA LEU A 241 -19.96 -1.23 6.67
C LEU A 241 -21.11 -2.07 6.08
N ASN A 242 -21.88 -2.74 6.95
CA ASN A 242 -23.04 -3.52 6.54
C ASN A 242 -24.15 -2.63 5.95
N GLU A 243 -24.39 -1.47 6.54
CA GLU A 243 -25.35 -0.48 6.02
C GLU A 243 -24.90 0.08 4.67
N TYR A 244 -23.62 0.44 4.54
CA TYR A 244 -23.04 0.84 3.25
C TYR A 244 -23.21 -0.26 2.18
N ALA A 245 -22.97 -1.52 2.52
CA ALA A 245 -23.13 -2.64 1.59
C ALA A 245 -24.58 -2.89 1.15
N LYS A 246 -25.56 -2.55 2.00
CA LYS A 246 -26.99 -2.59 1.64
C LYS A 246 -27.42 -1.40 0.77
N GLY A 247 -26.55 -0.41 0.57
CA GLY A 247 -26.87 0.83 -0.14
C GLY A 247 -27.74 1.78 0.67
N THR A 248 -27.74 1.68 2.00
CA THR A 248 -28.44 2.65 2.86
C THR A 248 -27.59 3.90 3.04
N SER A 249 -28.22 5.08 3.12
CA SER A 249 -27.52 6.35 3.36
C SER A 249 -27.17 6.58 4.84
N GLN A 250 -27.11 5.51 5.64
CA GLN A 250 -26.84 5.62 7.07
C GLN A 250 -25.35 5.95 7.29
N THR A 251 -25.11 6.79 8.28
CA THR A 251 -23.78 7.24 8.70
C THR A 251 -23.52 6.80 10.12
N ILE A 252 -22.24 6.72 10.47
CA ILE A 252 -21.80 6.63 11.86
C ILE A 252 -21.19 7.97 12.26
N SER A 253 -21.36 8.36 13.52
CA SER A 253 -20.64 9.51 14.05
C SER A 253 -19.28 9.05 14.56
N VAL A 254 -18.22 9.65 14.04
CA VAL A 254 -16.84 9.34 14.43
C VAL A 254 -16.16 10.56 15.01
N LYS A 255 -15.52 10.36 16.15
CA LYS A 255 -14.60 11.31 16.76
C LYS A 255 -13.18 10.90 16.41
N PHE A 256 -12.41 11.77 15.77
CA PHE A 256 -11.07 11.44 15.30
C PHE A 256 -10.10 12.60 15.38
N SER A 257 -8.81 12.28 15.45
CA SER A 257 -7.74 13.19 15.08
C SER A 257 -7.27 12.90 13.66
N ARG A 258 -6.59 13.85 13.02
CA ARG A 258 -6.18 13.74 11.61
C ARG A 258 -4.68 13.62 11.48
N ILE A 259 -4.25 12.79 10.53
CA ILE A 259 -2.91 12.89 9.96
C ILE A 259 -3.06 13.62 8.64
N LEU A 260 -2.51 14.82 8.57
CA LEU A 260 -2.51 15.67 7.38
C LEU A 260 -1.23 15.46 6.56
N ALA A 261 -1.37 15.59 5.25
CA ALA A 261 -0.26 15.88 4.37
C ALA A 261 0.21 17.33 4.57
N TRP A 262 1.39 17.66 4.06
CA TRP A 262 1.94 19.02 4.19
C TRP A 262 1.05 20.11 3.56
N ASP A 263 0.30 19.75 2.51
CA ASP A 263 -0.62 20.63 1.81
C ASP A 263 -1.99 20.75 2.51
N GLY A 264 -2.11 20.22 3.74
CA GLY A 264 -3.35 20.24 4.52
C GLY A 264 -4.36 19.16 4.14
N ARG A 265 -4.11 18.33 3.12
CA ARG A 265 -5.05 17.25 2.76
C ARG A 265 -5.00 16.12 3.78
N PRO A 266 -6.14 15.65 4.30
CA PRO A 266 -6.14 14.53 5.24
C PRO A 266 -5.72 13.24 4.55
N LYS A 267 -4.74 12.56 5.16
CA LYS A 267 -4.26 11.24 4.76
C LYS A 267 -4.99 10.13 5.50
N LYS A 268 -5.16 10.31 6.81
CA LYS A 268 -5.69 9.28 7.71
C LYS A 268 -6.44 9.90 8.87
N TYR A 269 -7.53 9.27 9.29
CA TYR A 269 -8.24 9.59 10.53
C TYR A 269 -7.89 8.55 11.60
N ILE A 270 -7.47 9.00 12.77
CA ILE A 270 -7.26 8.15 13.94
C ILE A 270 -8.53 8.22 14.77
N ILE A 271 -9.31 7.14 14.73
CA ILE A 271 -10.60 7.09 15.41
C ILE A 271 -10.37 6.98 16.93
N LEU A 272 -10.89 7.97 17.65
CA LEU A 272 -10.87 8.08 19.10
C LEU A 272 -12.18 7.59 19.71
N ASP A 273 -13.30 7.81 19.03
CA ASP A 273 -14.64 7.35 19.40
C ASP A 273 -15.50 7.10 18.16
N ALA A 274 -16.46 6.19 18.27
CA ALA A 274 -17.43 5.93 17.22
C ALA A 274 -18.75 5.45 17.80
N GLU A 275 -19.84 6.07 17.36
CA GLU A 275 -21.20 5.75 17.78
C GLU A 275 -22.16 5.70 16.58
N ILE A 276 -23.25 4.94 16.77
CA ILE A 276 -24.37 4.96 15.83
C ILE A 276 -25.22 6.15 16.24
N PRO A 277 -25.50 7.12 15.34
CA PRO A 277 -26.33 8.26 15.66
C PRO A 277 -27.68 7.77 16.19
N GLU A 278 -28.08 8.25 17.37
CA GLU A 278 -29.45 8.06 17.83
C GLU A 278 -30.37 8.89 16.93
N ASN A 279 -31.31 8.22 16.25
CA ASN A 279 -32.40 8.88 15.52
C ASN A 279 -33.44 9.45 16.47
#